data_AF-A0ABD1EWF6-F1
#
_entry.id   AF-A0ABD1EWF6-F1
#
_cell.length_a   1.000
_cell.length_b   1.000
_cell.length_c   1.000
_cell.angle_alpha   90.00
_cell.angle_beta   90.00
_cell.angle_gamma   90.00
#
_symmetry.space_group_name_H-M   'P 1'
#
loop_
_entity.id
_entity.type
_entity.pdbx_description
1 polymer ?
#
loop_
_entity_poly.entity_id
_entity_poly.type
_entity_poly.pdbx_seq_one_letter_code
_entity_poly.pdbx_strand_id
1 'polypeptide(L)'
;MENPEHYSAYIYFPATSELMPHQDCWVGGSPASSYDSLSGDDFQATSPASGSRPGGGSRGKVSPQVLRRRRLAANARERRRMQNLNQAFDRLRTFLPQLGQDRQLSKFETLQMAQTYIAALYDLLDQTPSGNNGR
;
A
#
# COMPACT_ATOMS: atom_id res chain seq x y z
N MET A 1 11.72 45.64 -14.31
CA MET A 1 10.82 45.08 -13.28
C MET A 1 10.11 43.90 -13.89
N GLU A 2 10.74 42.73 -13.87
CA GLU A 2 10.05 41.47 -14.12
C GLU A 2 10.39 40.56 -12.94
N ASN A 3 9.37 40.18 -12.19
CA ASN A 3 9.47 39.32 -11.02
C ASN A 3 8.91 37.95 -11.42
N PRO A 4 9.72 36.89 -11.54
CA PRO A 4 9.28 35.59 -12.01
C PRO A 4 9.01 34.67 -10.81
N GLU A 5 7.91 34.90 -10.11
CA GLU A 5 7.45 34.00 -9.05
C GLU A 5 6.02 33.54 -9.37
N HIS A 6 5.89 32.71 -10.40
CA HIS A 6 4.66 31.98 -10.69
C HIS A 6 4.93 30.48 -10.80
N TYR A 7 5.57 29.94 -9.77
CA TYR A 7 5.74 28.50 -9.57
C TYR A 7 5.43 28.12 -8.12
N SER A 8 4.29 28.56 -7.60
CA SER A 8 3.78 28.03 -6.33
C SER A 8 2.27 28.16 -6.25
N ALA A 9 1.57 27.25 -6.92
CA ALA A 9 0.18 26.94 -6.61
C ALA A 9 0.10 25.49 -6.13
N TYR A 10 0.83 25.17 -5.06
CA TYR A 10 0.49 24.02 -4.25
C TYR A 10 -0.81 24.34 -3.53
N ILE A 11 -1.83 23.52 -3.75
CA ILE A 11 -3.12 23.59 -3.06
C ILE A 11 -2.87 23.47 -1.55
N TYR A 12 -2.93 24.59 -0.85
CA TYR A 12 -2.87 24.65 0.61
C TYR A 12 -4.24 24.23 1.15
N PHE A 13 -4.31 23.05 1.78
CA PHE A 13 -5.44 22.71 2.64
C PHE A 13 -5.26 23.47 3.96
N PRO A 14 -6.21 24.32 4.39
CA PRO A 14 -6.10 25.00 5.67
C PRO A 14 -6.26 23.95 6.79
N ALA A 15 -5.24 23.82 7.61
CA ALA A 15 -5.33 23.10 8.86
C ALA A 15 -6.31 23.85 9.77
N THR A 16 -7.55 23.34 9.88
CA THR A 16 -8.49 23.80 10.90
C THR A 16 -7.91 23.44 12.26
N SER A 17 -7.58 24.47 13.04
CA SER A 17 -7.24 24.39 14.44
C SER A 17 -8.45 23.92 15.24
N GLU A 18 -8.60 22.61 15.36
CA GLU A 18 -9.51 21.97 16.31
C GLU A 18 -8.68 21.12 17.26
N LEU A 19 -8.78 21.41 18.56
CA LEU A 19 -8.16 20.67 19.64
C LEU A 19 -8.46 19.17 19.49
N MET A 20 -7.44 18.34 19.24
CA MET A 20 -7.58 16.92 19.50
C MET A 20 -7.62 16.69 21.02
N PRO A 21 -8.68 16.07 21.58
CA PRO A 21 -8.70 15.71 22.98
C PRO A 21 -7.66 14.62 23.23
N HIS A 22 -6.81 14.87 24.21
CA HIS A 22 -5.89 13.90 24.77
C HIS A 22 -6.72 12.82 25.46
N GLN A 23 -6.83 11.63 24.86
CA GLN A 23 -7.50 10.49 25.47
C GLN A 23 -6.59 9.27 25.42
N ASP A 24 -5.98 9.06 26.58
CA ASP A 24 -5.76 7.82 27.31
C ASP A 24 -5.07 6.62 26.65
N CYS A 25 -4.12 6.11 27.43
CA CYS A 25 -3.29 4.97 27.16
C CYS A 25 -4.11 3.75 26.73
N TRP A 26 -3.68 3.13 25.63
CA TRP A 26 -4.10 1.78 25.25
C TRP A 26 -3.83 0.80 26.41
N VAL A 27 -4.88 0.48 27.17
CA VAL A 27 -4.95 -0.66 28.09
C VAL A 27 -6.03 -1.59 27.54
N GLY A 28 -5.65 -2.76 27.02
CA GLY A 28 -6.61 -3.77 26.60
C GLY A 28 -5.98 -4.88 25.78
N GLY A 29 -5.94 -6.09 26.33
CA GLY A 29 -5.09 -7.19 25.91
C GLY A 29 -5.39 -7.83 24.55
N SER A 30 -4.41 -8.60 24.07
CA SER A 30 -4.55 -9.47 22.90
C SER A 30 -5.50 -10.64 23.20
N PRO A 31 -6.55 -10.87 22.41
CA PRO A 31 -7.19 -12.18 22.37
C PRO A 31 -6.28 -13.11 21.56
N ALA A 32 -5.91 -14.25 22.13
CA ALA A 32 -5.27 -15.33 21.40
C ALA A 32 -6.27 -15.85 20.36
N SER A 33 -6.08 -15.49 19.09
CA SER A 33 -6.83 -16.08 17.99
C SER A 33 -6.14 -17.38 17.58
N SER A 34 -6.78 -18.48 17.96
CA SER A 34 -6.56 -19.84 17.48
C SER A 34 -6.94 -19.89 16.00
N TYR A 35 -5.96 -20.14 15.13
CA TYR A 35 -6.23 -20.77 13.84
C TYR A 35 -5.75 -22.21 13.92
N ASP A 36 -6.70 -23.11 13.75
CA ASP A 36 -6.54 -24.54 13.66
C ASP A 36 -6.08 -24.94 12.24
N SER A 37 -5.11 -25.84 12.22
CA SER A 37 -4.75 -26.88 11.25
C SER A 37 -5.24 -26.84 9.80
N LEU A 38 -4.29 -26.90 8.85
CA LEU A 38 -4.31 -27.82 7.69
C LEU A 38 -2.87 -28.13 7.18
N SER A 39 -2.40 -29.34 7.50
CA SER A 39 -1.69 -30.35 6.67
C SER A 39 -0.34 -30.12 5.95
N GLY A 40 0.62 -31.02 6.26
CA GLY A 40 1.81 -31.45 5.48
C GLY A 40 2.99 -30.47 5.52
N ASP A 41 4.19 -30.76 6.03
CA ASP A 41 5.03 -31.94 5.82
C ASP A 41 6.04 -32.12 7.00
N ASP A 42 6.48 -33.36 7.22
CA ASP A 42 7.40 -33.85 8.25
C ASP A 42 8.56 -32.91 8.65
N PHE A 43 8.52 -32.41 9.88
CA PHE A 43 9.73 -32.02 10.61
C PHE A 43 9.61 -32.51 12.06
N GLN A 44 10.43 -33.49 12.41
CA GLN A 44 10.50 -34.15 13.72
C GLN A 44 10.63 -33.11 14.86
N ALA A 45 9.52 -32.79 15.52
CA ALA A 45 9.50 -31.95 16.71
C ALA A 45 9.68 -32.81 17.96
N THR A 46 10.89 -32.86 18.50
CA THR A 46 11.10 -33.29 19.89
C THR A 46 10.60 -32.19 20.82
N SER A 47 9.46 -32.43 21.46
CA SER A 47 8.90 -31.53 22.48
C SER A 47 9.53 -31.81 23.84
N PRO A 48 10.06 -30.82 24.58
CA PRO A 48 10.16 -30.94 26.03
C PRO A 48 8.88 -30.41 26.68
N ALA A 49 8.40 -31.17 27.65
CA ALA A 49 7.22 -30.90 28.44
C ALA A 49 7.33 -29.60 29.26
N SER A 50 6.17 -28.96 29.46
CA SER A 50 5.76 -28.19 30.64
C SER A 50 6.86 -27.67 31.57
N GLY A 51 7.06 -26.34 31.61
CA GLY A 51 7.63 -25.71 32.79
C GLY A 51 8.13 -24.30 32.58
N SER A 52 7.54 -23.35 33.31
CA SER A 52 8.03 -22.00 33.61
C SER A 52 7.72 -20.91 32.59
N ARG A 53 6.66 -20.16 32.89
CA ARG A 53 6.56 -18.74 32.54
C ARG A 53 7.58 -17.97 33.39
N PRO A 54 8.54 -17.23 32.81
CA PRO A 54 9.10 -16.09 33.51
C PRO A 54 8.30 -14.86 33.09
N GLY A 55 7.44 -14.40 34.01
CA GLY A 55 7.19 -12.96 34.08
C GLY A 55 8.50 -12.25 34.41
N GLY A 56 8.60 -10.99 34.00
CA GLY A 56 9.71 -10.12 34.38
C GLY A 56 10.53 -9.68 33.19
N GLY A 57 10.30 -8.43 32.77
CA GLY A 57 11.08 -7.78 31.74
C GLY A 57 12.57 -7.80 32.08
N SER A 58 13.34 -8.52 31.28
CA SER A 58 14.69 -8.12 30.97
C SER A 58 14.62 -7.51 29.58
N ARG A 59 14.86 -6.20 29.47
CA ARG A 59 15.32 -5.57 28.23
C ARG A 59 16.72 -6.13 27.91
N GLY A 60 16.81 -7.44 27.71
CA GLY A 60 18.03 -8.12 27.32
C GLY A 60 18.38 -7.58 25.94
N LYS A 61 19.55 -6.93 25.84
CA LYS A 61 20.05 -6.37 24.58
C LYS A 61 19.98 -7.47 23.53
N VAL A 62 18.99 -7.36 22.64
CA VAL A 62 18.77 -8.34 21.57
C VAL A 62 20.05 -8.43 20.76
N SER A 63 20.56 -9.64 20.52
CA SER A 63 21.87 -9.79 19.90
C SER A 63 21.91 -9.10 18.52
N PRO A 64 23.04 -8.47 18.14
CA PRO A 64 23.15 -7.79 16.84
C PRO A 64 22.77 -8.68 15.65
N GLN A 65 23.04 -9.98 15.74
CA GLN A 65 22.67 -10.97 14.72
C GLN A 65 21.15 -11.14 14.61
N VAL A 66 20.42 -11.20 15.73
CA VAL A 66 18.96 -11.30 15.74
C VAL A 66 18.34 -10.03 15.16
N LEU A 67 18.86 -8.84 15.52
CA LEU A 67 18.44 -7.58 14.90
C LEU A 67 18.65 -7.59 13.38
N ARG A 68 19.82 -8.05 12.92
CA ARG A 68 20.12 -8.14 11.49
C ARG A 68 19.14 -9.06 10.76
N ARG A 69 18.85 -10.24 11.31
CA ARG A 69 17.87 -11.18 10.74
C ARG A 69 16.46 -10.56 10.67
N ARG A 70 16.01 -9.90 11.74
CA ARG A 70 14.72 -9.19 11.78
C ARG A 70 14.64 -8.11 10.70
N ARG A 71 15.70 -7.32 10.54
CA ARG A 71 15.77 -6.27 9.51
C ARG A 71 15.72 -6.86 8.10
N LEU A 72 16.45 -7.95 7.84
CA LEU A 72 16.42 -8.64 6.54
C LEU A 72 15.02 -9.18 6.22
N ALA A 73 14.36 -9.82 7.20
CA ALA A 73 13.00 -10.30 7.04
C ALA A 73 12.01 -9.15 6.76
N ALA A 74 12.15 -8.02 7.45
CA ALA A 74 11.33 -6.83 7.20
C ALA A 74 11.54 -6.26 5.79
N ASN A 75 12.79 -6.14 5.34
CA ASN A 75 13.11 -5.69 3.98
C ASN A 75 12.56 -6.64 2.91
N ALA A 76 12.61 -7.95 3.14
CA ALA A 76 12.04 -8.93 2.22
C ALA A 76 10.51 -8.76 2.09
N ARG A 77 9.81 -8.48 3.19
CA ARG A 77 8.37 -8.19 3.16
C ARG A 77 8.05 -6.91 2.39
N GLU A 78 8.81 -5.84 2.61
CA GLU A 78 8.57 -4.58 1.89
C GLU A 78 8.83 -4.72 0.39
N ARG A 79 9.86 -5.48 -0.01
CA ARG A 79 10.08 -5.79 -1.43
C ARG A 79 8.87 -6.51 -2.05
N ARG A 80 8.30 -7.49 -1.36
CA ARG A 80 7.08 -8.18 -1.84
C ARG A 80 5.89 -7.22 -1.94
N ARG A 81 5.70 -6.35 -0.94
CA ARG A 81 4.67 -5.31 -0.97
C ARG A 81 4.82 -4.40 -2.19
N MET A 82 6.04 -3.94 -2.48
CA MET A 82 6.33 -3.10 -3.65
C MET A 82 6.21 -3.85 -4.97
N GLN A 83 6.56 -5.14 -5.03
CA GLN A 83 6.33 -5.97 -6.21
C GLN A 83 4.84 -6.05 -6.55
N ASN A 84 3.97 -6.28 -5.56
CA ASN A 84 2.52 -6.31 -5.77
C ASN A 84 1.99 -4.97 -6.29
N LEU A 85 2.50 -3.86 -5.75
CA LEU A 85 2.14 -2.52 -6.23
C LEU A 85 2.58 -2.30 -7.69
N ASN A 86 3.82 -2.68 -8.04
CA ASN A 86 4.31 -2.54 -9.39
C ASN A 86 3.53 -3.42 -10.38
N GLN A 87 3.14 -4.64 -9.99
CA GLN A 87 2.27 -5.49 -10.80
C GLN A 87 0.91 -4.84 -11.07
N ALA A 88 0.34 -4.11 -10.10
CA ALA A 88 -0.90 -3.36 -10.32
C ALA A 88 -0.70 -2.22 -11.33
N PHE A 89 0.45 -1.52 -11.30
CA PHE A 89 0.82 -0.52 -12.31
C PHE A 89 0.97 -1.16 -13.71
N ASP A 90 1.58 -2.33 -13.80
CA ASP A 90 1.74 -3.06 -15.08
C ASP A 90 0.39 -3.46 -15.66
N ARG A 91 -0.54 -3.95 -14.82
CA ARG A 91 -1.92 -4.22 -15.23
C ARG A 91 -2.66 -2.96 -15.66
N LEU A 92 -2.48 -1.85 -14.97
CA LEU A 92 -3.11 -0.59 -15.38
C LEU A 92 -2.64 -0.20 -16.78
N ARG A 93 -1.34 -0.33 -17.08
CA ARG A 93 -0.76 -0.01 -18.39
C ARG A 93 -1.37 -0.84 -19.53
N THR A 94 -1.85 -2.06 -19.29
CA THR A 94 -2.48 -2.86 -20.36
C THR A 94 -3.83 -2.32 -20.81
N PHE A 95 -4.48 -1.49 -19.99
CA PHE A 95 -5.75 -0.83 -20.35
C PHE A 95 -5.55 0.56 -20.95
N LEU A 96 -4.33 1.11 -20.90
CA LEU A 96 -4.06 2.42 -21.47
C LEU A 96 -3.79 2.32 -22.97
N PRO A 97 -4.25 3.30 -23.77
CA PRO A 97 -3.93 3.35 -25.19
C PRO A 97 -2.40 3.41 -25.38
N GLN A 98 -1.86 2.49 -26.18
CA GLN A 98 -0.42 2.35 -26.38
C GLN A 98 0.12 3.52 -27.22
N LEU A 99 1.04 4.29 -26.65
CA LEU A 99 1.68 5.42 -27.34
C LEU A 99 2.86 4.93 -28.20
N GLY A 100 2.59 4.07 -29.18
CA GLY A 100 3.44 3.81 -30.37
C GLY A 100 4.92 3.43 -30.18
N GLN A 101 5.41 3.23 -28.96
CA GLN A 101 6.80 2.90 -28.67
C GLN A 101 6.82 1.81 -27.61
N ASP A 102 7.69 0.81 -27.76
CA ASP A 102 7.96 -0.27 -26.79
C ASP A 102 8.45 0.24 -25.40
N ARG A 103 8.34 1.54 -25.14
CA ARG A 103 8.71 2.20 -23.90
C ARG A 103 7.56 2.13 -22.90
N GLN A 104 7.86 1.63 -21.70
CA GLN A 104 6.94 1.66 -20.58
C GLN A 104 6.76 3.09 -20.03
N LEU A 105 5.52 3.48 -19.76
CA LEU A 105 5.18 4.74 -19.10
C LEU A 105 5.73 4.78 -17.67
N SER A 106 6.22 5.93 -17.20
CA SER A 106 6.54 6.12 -15.78
C SER A 106 5.30 6.05 -14.89
N LYS A 107 5.47 5.98 -13.56
CA LYS A 107 4.34 5.94 -12.61
C LYS A 107 3.44 7.16 -12.75
N PHE A 108 4.03 8.35 -12.88
CA PHE A 108 3.29 9.59 -13.04
C PHE A 108 2.53 9.62 -14.37
N GLU A 109 3.22 9.33 -15.48
CA GLU A 109 2.60 9.28 -16.81
C GLU A 109 1.45 8.26 -16.86
N THR A 110 1.62 7.09 -16.21
CA THR A 110 0.57 6.05 -16.13
C THR A 110 -0.69 6.59 -15.43
N LEU A 111 -0.54 7.32 -14.31
CA LEU A 111 -1.68 7.89 -13.59
C LEU A 111 -2.35 9.01 -14.37
N GLN A 112 -1.57 9.90 -14.98
CA GLN A 112 -2.10 11.00 -15.79
C GLN A 112 -2.86 10.46 -17.01
N MET A 113 -2.29 9.49 -17.73
CA MET A 113 -2.96 8.85 -18.87
C MET A 113 -4.23 8.12 -18.46
N ALA A 114 -4.25 7.45 -17.31
CA ALA A 114 -5.46 6.80 -16.80
C ALA A 114 -6.58 7.81 -16.55
N GLN A 115 -6.28 8.95 -15.92
CA GLN A 115 -7.25 10.02 -15.69
C GLN A 115 -7.81 10.57 -17.02
N THR A 116 -6.93 10.91 -17.96
CA THR A 116 -7.33 11.41 -19.28
C THR A 116 -8.15 10.37 -20.06
N TYR A 117 -7.76 9.10 -19.99
CA TYR A 117 -8.45 8.05 -20.73
C TYR A 117 -9.87 7.79 -20.18
N ILE A 118 -10.03 7.75 -18.85
CA ILE A 118 -11.35 7.65 -18.22
C ILE A 118 -12.24 8.82 -18.65
N ALA A 119 -11.73 10.06 -18.64
CA ALA A 119 -12.49 11.23 -19.07
C ALA A 119 -12.93 11.13 -20.55
N ALA A 120 -12.01 10.73 -21.44
CA ALA A 120 -12.33 10.55 -22.85
C ALA A 120 -13.39 9.46 -23.10
N LEU A 121 -13.40 8.39 -22.30
CA LEU A 121 -14.44 7.35 -22.38
C LEU A 121 -15.81 7.88 -21.93
N TYR A 122 -15.87 8.72 -20.88
CA TYR A 122 -17.12 9.38 -20.49
C TYR A 122 -17.65 10.30 -21.59
N ASP A 123 -16.78 11.16 -22.13
CA ASP A 123 -17.16 12.07 -23.22
C ASP A 123 -17.67 11.31 -24.45
N LEU A 124 -17.07 10.16 -24.78
CA LEU A 124 -17.49 9.31 -25.89
C LEU A 124 -18.89 8.72 -25.67
N LEU A 125 -19.18 8.28 -24.44
CA LEU A 125 -20.50 7.73 -24.08
C LEU A 125 -21.58 8.81 -24.14
N ASP A 126 -21.30 10.01 -23.63
CA ASP A 126 -22.24 11.14 -23.64
C ASP A 126 -22.49 11.68 -25.06
N GLN A 127 -21.49 11.57 -25.94
CA GLN A 127 -21.60 11.93 -27.36
C GLN A 127 -22.30 10.88 -28.21
N THR A 128 -22.73 9.74 -27.67
CA THR A 128 -23.63 8.85 -28.41
C THR A 128 -25.04 9.46 -28.40
N PRO A 129 -25.52 10.09 -29.50
CA PRO A 129 -26.92 10.47 -29.55
C PRO A 129 -27.71 9.18 -29.44
N SER A 130 -28.49 9.05 -28.37
CA SER A 130 -29.54 8.05 -28.28
C SER A 130 -30.35 8.15 -29.57
N GLY A 131 -30.14 7.18 -30.46
CA GLY A 131 -30.76 7.17 -31.77
C GLY A 131 -32.28 7.18 -31.61
N ASN A 132 -32.87 8.27 -32.06
CA ASN A 132 -33.97 8.23 -33.02
C ASN A 132 -35.25 7.50 -32.57
N ASN A 133 -35.97 8.06 -31.58
CA ASN A 133 -37.41 7.81 -31.42
C ASN A 133 -38.20 8.77 -32.33
N GLY A 134 -38.04 8.57 -33.63
CA GLY A 134 -38.88 9.14 -34.67
C GLY A 134 -39.61 8.03 -35.41
N ARG A 135 -40.68 7.48 -34.80
CA ARG A 135 -41.87 6.99 -35.51
C ARG A 135 -43.04 6.78 -34.56
#